data_AF-A0AB39KMD0-F1
#
_entry.id   AF-A0AB39KMD0-F1
#
_cell.length_a   1.000
_cell.length_b   1.000
_cell.length_c   1.000
_cell.angle_alpha   90.00
_cell.angle_beta   90.00
_cell.angle_gamma   90.00
#
_symmetry.space_group_name_H-M   'P 1'
#
loop_
_entity.id
_entity.type
_entity.pdbx_description
1 polymer ?
#
loop_
_entity_poly.entity_id
_entity_poly.type
_entity_poly.pdbx_seq_one_letter_code
_entity_poly.pdbx_strand_id
1 'polypeptide(L)'
;MSFVKKSALEPKSYLGSSIFSKLKKFTLISLSILGGLFILLLVVTINSTPSFTPSSTSTSEEYTNQIEEVEPEPYLEKEQSEIAIPMSDEHENNRYFLLSHISQGNIESITYLRKGVEYDVYGKMEINCKKNKIRKASTEDRTSLDSLDIGNWYTPTPDWTDNDIVSFICN
;
A
#
# COMPACT_ATOMS: atom_id res chain seq x y z
N MET A 1 7.40 54.62 31.33
CA MET A 1 6.30 53.63 31.39
C MET A 1 5.36 53.93 30.23
N SER A 2 5.47 53.19 29.13
CA SER A 2 4.65 53.38 27.92
C SER A 2 3.72 52.19 27.75
N PHE A 3 2.42 52.46 27.76
CA PHE A 3 1.37 51.48 27.48
C PHE A 3 1.16 51.38 25.97
N VAL A 4 1.46 50.22 25.38
CA VAL A 4 1.12 49.91 23.99
C VAL A 4 -0.20 49.13 23.96
N LYS A 5 -1.19 49.72 23.29
CA LYS A 5 -2.57 49.23 23.15
C LYS A 5 -2.61 48.14 22.06
N LYS A 6 -2.97 46.91 22.43
CA LYS A 6 -3.25 45.81 21.48
C LYS A 6 -4.68 45.96 20.94
N SER A 7 -4.81 46.15 19.63
CA SER A 7 -6.10 46.08 18.93
C SER A 7 -6.30 44.67 18.39
N ALA A 8 -7.44 44.07 18.75
CA ALA A 8 -7.90 42.77 18.30
C ALA A 8 -8.43 42.86 16.85
N LEU A 9 -8.11 41.86 16.04
CA LEU A 9 -8.63 41.65 14.69
C LEU A 9 -9.66 40.51 14.74
N GLU A 10 -10.90 40.81 14.34
CA GLU A 10 -11.97 39.83 14.17
C GLU A 10 -11.80 39.03 12.86
N PRO A 11 -12.13 37.73 12.84
CA PRO A 11 -12.17 36.96 11.60
C PRO A 11 -13.50 37.13 10.86
N LYS A 12 -13.42 37.54 9.58
CA LYS A 12 -14.55 37.53 8.64
C LYS A 12 -14.83 36.12 8.14
N SER A 13 -16.05 35.64 8.39
CA SER A 13 -16.60 34.41 7.82
C SER A 13 -17.02 34.64 6.35
N TYR A 14 -16.42 33.89 5.43
CA TYR A 14 -16.82 33.84 4.02
C TYR A 14 -17.70 32.61 3.78
N LEU A 15 -19.00 32.85 3.55
CA LEU A 15 -19.95 31.88 3.00
C LEU A 15 -19.77 31.84 1.47
N GLY A 16 -19.15 30.77 0.98
CA GLY A 16 -19.01 30.47 -0.44
C GLY A 16 -19.94 29.33 -0.85
N SER A 17 -20.93 29.70 -1.66
CA SER A 17 -21.90 28.85 -2.34
C SER A 17 -21.24 27.85 -3.32
N SER A 18 -21.73 26.61 -3.35
CA SER A 18 -21.41 25.66 -4.43
C SER A 18 -22.67 25.05 -5.03
N ILE A 19 -22.75 25.25 -6.33
CA ILE A 19 -23.81 24.87 -7.26
C ILE A 19 -23.42 23.47 -7.79
N PHE A 20 -24.11 22.43 -7.33
CA PHE A 20 -24.08 21.08 -7.91
C PHE A 20 -25.49 20.80 -8.46
N SER A 21 -25.74 20.18 -9.61
CA SER A 21 -24.89 19.59 -10.64
C SER A 21 -25.79 19.35 -11.86
N LYS A 22 -25.41 19.87 -13.02
CA LYS A 22 -25.89 19.40 -14.33
C LYS A 22 -24.74 18.58 -14.92
N LEU A 23 -24.84 17.25 -15.02
CA LEU A 23 -24.14 16.56 -16.10
C LEU A 23 -24.63 15.13 -16.38
N LYS A 24 -25.22 15.01 -17.57
CA LYS A 24 -25.11 13.95 -18.58
C LYS A 24 -25.49 12.51 -18.22
N LYS A 25 -26.68 12.15 -18.74
CA LYS A 25 -27.04 10.81 -19.21
C LYS A 25 -25.95 10.30 -20.17
N PHE A 26 -25.37 9.13 -19.88
CA PHE A 26 -24.48 8.42 -20.79
C PHE A 26 -25.18 7.14 -21.29
N THR A 27 -25.20 7.02 -22.60
CA THR A 27 -25.91 6.04 -23.41
C THR A 27 -25.18 4.69 -23.36
N LEU A 28 -25.87 3.64 -22.91
CA LEU A 28 -25.45 2.24 -23.00
C LEU A 28 -25.77 1.69 -24.39
N ILE A 29 -24.77 1.49 -25.25
CA ILE A 29 -24.92 0.70 -26.49
C ILE A 29 -23.67 -0.17 -26.72
N SER A 30 -23.93 -1.48 -26.80
CA SER A 30 -23.21 -2.57 -27.48
C SER A 30 -21.78 -2.95 -27.08
N LEU A 31 -21.66 -4.00 -26.25
CA LEU A 31 -20.56 -4.98 -26.33
C LEU A 31 -21.13 -6.40 -26.13
N SER A 32 -21.73 -6.98 -27.17
CA SER A 32 -22.27 -8.35 -27.14
C SER A 32 -21.63 -9.30 -28.16
N ILE A 33 -20.53 -8.93 -28.81
CA ILE A 33 -19.94 -9.75 -29.88
C ILE A 33 -18.55 -10.31 -29.53
N LEU A 34 -17.86 -9.80 -28.50
CA LEU A 34 -16.50 -10.27 -28.15
C LEU A 34 -16.45 -11.43 -27.13
N GLY A 35 -17.57 -11.78 -26.48
CA GLY A 35 -17.61 -12.81 -25.42
C GLY A 35 -17.60 -14.26 -25.93
N GLY A 36 -18.03 -14.51 -27.17
CA GLY A 36 -18.14 -15.88 -27.70
C GLY A 36 -16.80 -16.52 -28.09
N LEU A 37 -15.79 -15.72 -28.42
CA LEU A 37 -14.52 -16.23 -28.95
C LEU A 37 -13.54 -16.66 -27.84
N PHE A 38 -13.71 -16.13 -26.62
CA PHE A 38 -12.84 -16.45 -25.48
C PHE A 38 -13.17 -17.82 -24.84
N ILE A 39 -14.42 -18.27 -24.90
CA ILE A 39 -14.84 -19.56 -24.30
C ILE A 39 -14.32 -20.75 -25.12
N LEU A 40 -14.18 -20.60 -26.44
CA LEU A 40 -13.67 -21.68 -27.31
C LEU A 40 -12.17 -21.96 -27.12
N LEU A 41 -11.37 -20.97 -26.69
CA LEU A 41 -9.93 -21.14 -26.45
C LEU A 41 -9.63 -21.87 -25.13
N LEU A 42 -10.51 -21.82 -24.13
CA LEU A 42 -10.30 -22.48 -22.84
C LEU A 42 -10.51 -24.01 -22.89
N VAL A 43 -11.28 -24.52 -23.86
CA VAL A 43 -11.58 -25.97 -23.95
C VAL A 43 -10.42 -26.76 -24.57
N VAL A 44 -9.54 -26.13 -25.35
CA VAL A 44 -8.49 -26.84 -26.12
C VAL A 44 -7.24 -27.16 -25.28
N THR A 45 -7.03 -26.54 -24.12
CA THR A 45 -5.77 -26.69 -23.35
C THR A 45 -5.73 -27.80 -22.30
N ILE A 46 -6.79 -28.61 -22.15
CA ILE A 46 -6.88 -29.62 -21.07
C ILE A 46 -6.38 -31.03 -21.48
N ASN A 47 -5.96 -31.25 -22.73
CA ASN A 47 -5.59 -32.59 -23.24
C ASN A 47 -4.09 -32.91 -23.26
N SER A 48 -3.30 -32.42 -22.31
CA SER A 48 -1.87 -32.77 -22.25
C SER A 48 -1.38 -33.00 -20.82
N THR A 49 -1.79 -34.11 -20.22
CA THR A 49 -1.13 -34.66 -19.02
C THR A 49 -0.19 -35.80 -19.43
N PRO A 50 1.14 -35.65 -19.27
CA PRO A 50 2.03 -36.79 -19.36
C PRO A 50 1.87 -37.70 -18.13
N SER A 51 1.66 -38.98 -18.39
CA SER A 51 1.60 -40.06 -17.41
C SER A 51 2.93 -40.20 -16.68
N PHE A 52 2.94 -40.00 -15.36
CA PHE A 52 4.04 -40.41 -14.50
C PHE A 52 3.70 -41.74 -13.84
N THR A 53 4.49 -42.75 -14.19
CA THR A 53 4.47 -44.11 -13.66
C THR A 53 5.07 -44.12 -12.25
N PRO A 54 4.35 -44.56 -11.19
CA PRO A 54 4.98 -44.87 -9.93
C PRO A 54 5.61 -46.26 -10.01
N SER A 55 6.93 -46.33 -9.96
CA SER A 55 7.66 -47.59 -9.75
C SER A 55 7.61 -47.93 -8.27
N SER A 56 6.88 -48.98 -7.95
CA SER A 56 6.85 -49.63 -6.64
C SER A 56 8.14 -50.42 -6.40
N THR A 57 8.77 -50.20 -5.25
CA THR A 57 9.61 -51.20 -4.58
C THR A 57 9.34 -51.13 -3.09
N SER A 58 8.76 -52.21 -2.57
CA SER A 58 8.57 -52.52 -1.15
C SER A 58 9.91 -52.80 -0.47
N THR A 59 10.09 -52.33 0.76
CA THR A 59 10.59 -53.15 1.88
C THR A 59 10.12 -52.50 3.18
N SER A 60 9.41 -53.31 3.94
CA SER A 60 8.99 -53.14 5.33
C SER A 60 10.17 -53.05 6.28
N GLU A 61 10.24 -52.01 7.10
CA GLU A 61 10.69 -52.13 8.49
C GLU A 61 9.82 -51.23 9.38
N GLU A 62 9.17 -51.90 10.32
CA GLU A 62 8.41 -51.34 11.43
C GLU A 62 9.39 -50.66 12.39
N TYR A 63 9.40 -49.33 12.40
CA TYR A 63 10.14 -48.55 13.39
C TYR A 63 9.14 -47.67 14.15
N THR A 64 8.78 -48.14 15.34
CA THR A 64 8.09 -47.37 16.37
C THR A 64 9.00 -46.21 16.78
N ASN A 65 8.82 -45.06 16.15
CA ASN A 65 9.49 -43.83 16.57
C ASN A 65 8.56 -43.08 17.52
N GLN A 66 9.01 -42.94 18.77
CA GLN A 66 8.30 -42.17 19.76
C GLN A 66 8.23 -40.71 19.30
N ILE A 67 7.01 -40.19 19.21
CA ILE A 67 6.76 -38.78 18.95
C ILE A 67 7.10 -38.07 20.26
N GLU A 68 8.35 -37.62 20.37
CA GLU A 68 8.71 -36.57 21.33
C GLU A 68 8.04 -35.29 20.83
N GLU A 69 7.16 -34.75 21.66
CA GLU A 69 6.48 -33.47 21.45
C GLU A 69 7.53 -32.36 21.43
N VAL A 70 8.04 -32.05 20.24
CA VAL A 70 8.96 -30.93 20.03
C VAL A 70 8.15 -29.66 20.25
N GLU A 71 8.30 -29.10 21.45
CA GLU A 71 7.87 -27.75 21.81
C GLU A 71 8.38 -26.79 20.73
N PRO A 72 7.49 -26.07 20.01
CA PRO A 72 7.92 -25.19 18.94
C PRO A 72 8.79 -24.10 19.53
N GLU A 73 10.08 -24.10 19.14
CA GLU A 73 10.99 -23.01 19.49
C GLU A 73 10.33 -21.66 19.16
N PRO A 74 10.43 -20.67 20.06
CA PRO A 74 9.87 -19.35 19.81
C PRO A 74 10.55 -18.79 18.56
N TYR A 75 9.77 -18.61 17.51
CA TYR A 75 10.18 -17.93 16.29
C TYR A 75 10.66 -16.53 16.68
N LEU A 76 11.99 -16.34 16.66
CA LEU A 76 12.59 -15.03 16.86
C LEU A 76 12.21 -14.17 15.66
N GLU A 77 11.13 -13.39 15.80
CA GLU A 77 10.70 -12.41 14.82
C GLU A 77 11.86 -11.43 14.62
N LYS A 78 12.52 -11.54 13.47
CA LYS A 78 13.68 -10.73 13.11
C LYS A 78 13.26 -9.27 13.18
N GLU A 79 13.80 -8.52 14.13
CA GLU A 79 13.53 -7.08 14.29
C GLU A 79 13.66 -6.38 12.93
N GLN A 80 12.53 -6.00 12.35
CA GLN A 80 12.49 -5.28 11.09
C GLN A 80 12.98 -3.87 11.39
N SER A 81 14.20 -3.54 10.95
CA SER A 81 14.82 -2.24 11.22
C SER A 81 13.98 -1.12 10.59
N GLU A 82 13.29 -0.35 11.43
CA GLU A 82 12.55 0.85 11.03
C GLU A 82 13.54 1.99 10.73
N ILE A 83 13.47 2.59 9.54
CA ILE A 83 14.30 3.76 9.17
C ILE A 83 13.43 5.02 9.30
N ALA A 84 13.82 5.96 10.16
CA ALA A 84 13.06 7.21 10.33
C ALA A 84 13.08 8.07 9.06
N ILE A 85 11.91 8.59 8.67
CA ILE A 85 11.74 9.52 7.56
C ILE A 85 11.66 10.94 8.15
N PRO A 86 12.60 11.84 7.83
CA PRO A 86 12.56 13.22 8.31
C PRO A 86 11.37 13.95 7.69
N MET A 87 10.59 14.65 8.52
CA MET A 87 9.47 15.49 8.07
C MET A 87 9.81 16.96 8.23
N SER A 88 9.35 17.78 7.29
CA SER A 88 9.51 19.23 7.32
C SER A 88 8.56 19.90 8.33
N ASP A 89 7.37 19.32 8.54
CA ASP A 89 6.45 19.73 9.59
C ASP A 89 6.89 19.18 10.96
N GLU A 90 7.12 20.08 11.92
CA GLU A 90 7.53 19.74 13.29
C GLU A 90 6.51 18.84 14.00
N HIS A 91 5.22 18.93 13.68
CA HIS A 91 4.17 18.09 14.27
C HIS A 91 4.15 16.66 13.73
N GLU A 92 4.77 16.43 12.57
CA GLU A 92 4.89 15.12 11.91
C GLU A 92 6.30 14.53 12.03
N ASN A 93 7.27 15.31 12.51
CA ASN A 93 8.65 14.86 12.65
C ASN A 93 8.79 13.71 13.65
N ASN A 94 9.65 12.74 13.32
CA ASN A 94 9.87 11.48 14.05
C ASN A 94 8.64 10.57 14.16
N ARG A 95 7.59 10.80 13.35
CA ARG A 95 6.39 9.97 13.36
C ARG A 95 6.34 9.00 12.18
N TYR A 96 7.16 9.18 11.16
CA TYR A 96 7.17 8.33 9.97
C TYR A 96 8.40 7.44 9.92
N PHE A 97 8.19 6.17 9.59
CA PHE A 97 9.22 5.14 9.55
C PHE A 97 9.05 4.30 8.28
N LEU A 98 10.10 4.17 7.49
CA LEU A 98 10.16 3.26 6.35
C LEU A 98 10.29 1.82 6.87
N LEU A 99 9.40 0.94 6.42
CA LEU A 99 9.35 -0.48 6.81
C LEU A 99 9.88 -1.40 5.71
N SER A 100 9.58 -1.07 4.45
CA SER A 100 10.12 -1.78 3.29
C SER A 100 10.26 -0.84 2.10
N HIS A 101 11.21 -1.17 1.22
CA HIS A 101 11.47 -0.43 -0.01
C HIS A 101 11.93 -1.40 -1.09
N ILE A 102 11.22 -1.38 -2.22
CA ILE A 102 11.49 -2.20 -3.41
C ILE A 102 11.48 -1.29 -4.63
N SER A 103 12.55 -1.30 -5.41
CA SER A 103 12.63 -0.56 -6.68
C SER A 103 12.30 -1.47 -7.86
N GLN A 104 11.41 -1.02 -8.75
CA GLN A 104 11.06 -1.73 -9.99
C GLN A 104 10.97 -0.76 -11.17
N GLY A 105 12.04 -0.69 -11.96
CA GLY A 105 12.11 0.19 -13.13
C GLY A 105 12.22 1.66 -12.73
N ASN A 106 11.17 2.46 -12.97
CA ASN A 106 11.11 3.87 -12.54
C ASN A 106 10.12 4.08 -11.38
N ILE A 107 9.70 3.01 -10.72
CA ILE A 107 8.73 3.03 -9.62
C ILE A 107 9.42 2.51 -8.35
N GLU A 108 9.39 3.32 -7.31
CA GLU A 108 9.79 2.94 -5.96
C GLU A 108 8.52 2.57 -5.17
N SER A 109 8.46 1.32 -4.72
CA SER A 109 7.37 0.80 -3.90
C SER A 109 7.82 0.74 -2.45
N ILE A 110 7.15 1.47 -1.58
CA ILE A 110 7.47 1.51 -0.15
C ILE A 110 6.28 1.10 0.70
N THR A 111 6.57 0.58 1.89
CA THR A 111 5.63 0.58 3.01
C THR A 111 6.21 1.41 4.14
N TYR A 112 5.36 2.15 4.83
CA TYR A 112 5.75 3.00 5.94
C TYR A 112 4.75 2.87 7.10
N LEU A 113 5.24 3.15 8.31
CA LEU A 113 4.44 3.35 9.51
C LEU A 113 4.43 4.84 9.83
N ARG A 114 3.24 5.38 10.12
CA ARG A 114 3.06 6.66 10.80
C ARG A 114 2.57 6.41 12.22
N LYS A 115 3.39 6.72 13.22
CA LYS A 115 3.03 6.64 14.63
C LYS A 115 2.01 7.72 14.99
N GLY A 116 0.85 7.30 15.45
CA GLY A 116 -0.25 8.18 15.84
C GLY A 116 -0.13 8.69 17.25
N VAL A 117 -1.00 9.63 17.60
CA VAL A 117 -1.31 9.91 19.01
C VAL A 117 -2.37 8.93 19.50
N GLU A 118 -3.38 8.65 18.67
CA GLU A 118 -4.47 7.73 18.98
C GLU A 118 -4.21 6.32 18.45
N TYR A 119 -3.78 6.21 17.19
CA TYR A 119 -3.55 4.94 16.51
C TYR A 119 -2.48 5.05 15.43
N ASP A 120 -1.75 3.96 15.24
CA ASP A 120 -0.74 3.85 14.20
C ASP A 120 -1.39 3.61 12.84
N VAL A 121 -0.78 4.20 11.80
CA VAL A 121 -1.26 4.08 10.42
C VAL A 121 -0.16 3.47 9.57
N TYR A 122 -0.47 2.36 8.92
CA TYR A 122 0.39 1.72 7.94
C TYR A 122 0.00 2.22 6.55
N GLY A 123 1.00 2.60 5.77
CA GLY A 123 0.82 3.09 4.41
C GLY A 123 1.65 2.30 3.42
N LYS A 124 1.12 2.14 2.21
CA LYS A 124 1.88 1.72 1.03
C LYS A 124 1.83 2.83 0.00
N MET A 125 2.97 3.12 -0.60
CA MET A 125 3.10 4.19 -1.58
C MET A 125 3.97 3.70 -2.74
N GLU A 126 3.52 4.01 -3.95
CA GLU A 126 4.35 3.90 -5.14
C GLU A 126 4.72 5.29 -5.61
N ILE A 127 6.00 5.47 -5.95
CA ILE A 127 6.60 6.76 -6.28
C ILE A 127 7.30 6.64 -7.63
N ASN A 128 6.93 7.50 -8.57
CA ASN A 128 7.67 7.70 -9.81
C ASN A 128 8.57 8.92 -9.67
N CYS A 129 9.82 8.71 -9.23
CA CYS A 129 10.78 9.80 -9.00
C CYS A 129 11.03 10.65 -10.25
N LYS A 130 10.96 10.05 -11.45
CA LYS A 130 11.15 10.76 -12.72
C LYS A 130 10.02 11.71 -13.07
N LYS A 131 8.78 11.36 -12.70
CA LYS A 131 7.57 12.13 -13.03
C LYS A 131 7.06 12.97 -11.87
N ASN A 132 7.65 12.84 -10.69
CA ASN A 132 7.15 13.37 -9.43
C ASN A 132 5.64 13.07 -9.26
N LYS A 133 5.30 11.77 -9.35
CA LYS A 133 3.94 11.26 -9.18
C LYS A 133 3.95 10.17 -8.13
N ILE A 134 2.91 10.15 -7.30
CA ILE A 134 2.68 9.13 -6.30
C ILE A 134 1.27 8.56 -6.41
N ARG A 135 1.08 7.37 -5.87
CA ARG A 135 -0.21 6.80 -5.50
C ARG A 135 -0.03 6.05 -4.18
N LYS A 136 -1.04 6.09 -3.30
CA LYS A 136 -0.91 5.57 -1.95
C LYS A 136 -2.23 5.07 -1.40
N ALA A 137 -2.15 4.14 -0.47
CA ALA A 137 -3.25 3.72 0.39
C ALA A 137 -2.74 3.53 1.82
N SER A 138 -3.64 3.62 2.79
CA SER A 138 -3.31 3.48 4.20
C SER A 138 -4.43 2.82 4.99
N THR A 139 -4.07 2.18 6.09
CA THR A 139 -4.97 1.46 7.01
C THR A 139 -4.38 1.49 8.42
N GLU A 140 -5.24 1.33 9.42
CA GLU A 140 -4.84 1.15 10.83
C GLU A 140 -4.48 -0.33 11.12
N ASP A 141 -4.85 -1.25 10.22
CA ASP A 141 -4.54 -2.68 10.34
C ASP A 141 -3.40 -3.08 9.38
N ARG A 142 -2.23 -3.37 9.95
CA ARG A 142 -1.04 -3.81 9.20
C ARG A 142 -1.33 -5.00 8.28
N THR A 143 -2.18 -5.94 8.72
CA THR A 143 -2.44 -7.17 7.97
C THR A 143 -3.30 -6.93 6.72
N SER A 144 -4.06 -5.83 6.70
CA SER A 144 -4.90 -5.45 5.57
C SER A 144 -4.17 -4.61 4.52
N LEU A 145 -2.93 -4.19 4.76
CA LEU A 145 -2.23 -3.23 3.90
C LEU A 145 -2.04 -3.74 2.47
N ASP A 146 -1.67 -5.01 2.33
CA ASP A 146 -1.37 -5.62 1.03
C ASP A 146 -2.62 -5.73 0.14
N SER A 147 -3.80 -5.87 0.74
CA SER A 147 -5.07 -6.01 0.00
C SER A 147 -5.70 -4.68 -0.44
N LEU A 148 -5.21 -3.54 0.05
CA LEU A 148 -5.75 -2.23 -0.34
C LEU A 148 -5.53 -1.92 -1.83
N ASP A 149 -6.51 -1.28 -2.47
CA ASP A 149 -6.29 -0.65 -3.77
C ASP A 149 -5.47 0.64 -3.60
N ILE A 150 -4.37 0.78 -4.34
CA ILE A 150 -3.40 1.87 -4.19
C ILE A 150 -3.85 3.18 -4.87
N GLY A 151 -5.02 3.18 -5.50
CA GLY A 151 -5.65 4.38 -6.04
C GLY A 151 -4.92 5.00 -7.24
N ASN A 152 -5.30 6.22 -7.59
CA ASN A 152 -4.84 6.93 -8.79
C ASN A 152 -3.53 7.69 -8.55
N TRP A 153 -2.77 7.89 -9.63
CA TRP A 153 -1.57 8.73 -9.62
C TRP A 153 -1.89 10.22 -9.49
N TYR A 154 -1.19 10.92 -8.60
CA TYR A 154 -1.26 12.37 -8.41
C TYR A 154 0.14 12.97 -8.15
N THR A 155 0.26 14.29 -8.23
CA THR A 155 1.50 14.99 -7.85
C THR A 155 1.42 15.32 -6.36
N PRO A 156 2.45 15.00 -5.56
CA PRO A 156 2.47 15.38 -4.15
C PRO A 156 2.40 16.91 -4.01
N THR A 157 1.60 17.39 -3.06
CA THR A 157 1.53 18.82 -2.76
C THR A 157 2.85 19.25 -2.10
N PRO A 158 3.48 20.36 -2.53
CA PRO A 158 4.66 20.89 -1.85
C PRO A 158 4.39 21.15 -0.35
N ASP A 159 5.43 21.00 0.46
CA ASP A 159 5.39 21.23 1.93
C ASP A 159 4.39 20.34 2.69
N TRP A 160 3.95 19.24 2.09
CA TRP A 160 3.13 18.21 2.73
C TRP A 160 3.95 16.94 2.96
N THR A 161 3.51 16.11 3.91
CA THR A 161 4.21 14.87 4.29
C THR A 161 4.49 13.94 3.10
N ASP A 162 3.60 13.90 2.11
CA ASP A 162 3.84 13.14 0.88
C ASP A 162 5.08 13.61 0.12
N ASN A 163 5.32 14.92 0.07
CA ASN A 163 6.49 15.48 -0.59
C ASN A 163 7.78 15.20 0.20
N ASP A 164 7.71 15.16 1.53
CA ASP A 164 8.84 14.79 2.39
C ASP A 164 9.22 13.31 2.18
N ILE A 165 8.22 12.42 2.13
CA ILE A 165 8.43 11.00 1.81
C ILE A 165 9.06 10.86 0.41
N VAL A 166 8.54 11.58 -0.59
CA VAL A 166 9.13 11.55 -1.95
C VAL A 166 10.56 12.06 -1.94
N SER A 167 10.84 13.15 -1.23
CA SER A 167 12.19 13.70 -1.12
C SER A 167 13.14 12.74 -0.42
N PHE A 168 12.67 12.00 0.57
CA PHE A 168 13.47 10.99 1.26
C PHE A 168 13.80 9.79 0.36
N ILE A 169 12.85 9.32 -0.45
CA ILE A 169 13.03 8.12 -1.28
C ILE A 169 13.77 8.41 -2.59
N CYS A 170 13.56 9.59 -3.20
CA CYS A 170 14.08 9.91 -4.52
C CYS A 170 15.44 10.62 -4.54
N ASN A 171 16.01 10.92 -3.37
CA ASN A 171 17.31 11.61 -3.23
C ASN A 171 18.48 10.64 -3.04
#